data_AF-A0A6J5Y797-F1
#
_entry.id   AF-A0A6J5Y797-F1
#
_cell.length_a   1.000
_cell.length_b   1.000
_cell.length_c   1.000
_cell.angle_alpha   90.00
_cell.angle_beta   90.00
_cell.angle_gamma   90.00
#
_symmetry.space_group_name_H-M   'P 1'
#
loop_
_entity.id
_entity.type
_entity.pdbx_description
1 polymer ?
#
loop_
_entity_poly.entity_id
_entity_poly.type
_entity_poly.pdbx_seq_one_letter_code
_entity_poly.pdbx_strand_id
1 'polypeptide(L)'
;MANTKATSQIPSRAINSGGGGGVCMMSNTWRDEQHPSFINFISTFLTANAFRLNFVPIAPDFIFNCGGSSVAFIFVTSLDPTCISQIFGRVQKLKLQFANLYVVITLPTKEKNDLFVRSYFKFEMELGKPTFVLVKDLEMGFEKMVKIAHSRGVCKREDATAKLKAERKQIVQAVNVFQRVVTSIPGIDNHDANALNQAIGSIEAISKASKEQILENTDLSADKAEVVSRFFRDPKFYLSPKIN
;
A
#
# COMPACT_ATOMS: atom_id res chain seq x y z
N MET A 1 43.51 4.25 31.97
CA MET A 1 42.62 3.18 31.47
C MET A 1 41.19 3.58 31.80
N ALA A 2 40.44 4.07 30.81
CA ALA A 2 39.07 4.54 31.00
C ALA A 2 38.16 3.86 29.98
N ASN A 3 37.02 3.42 30.51
CA ASN A 3 36.16 2.37 30.02
C ASN A 3 35.32 2.80 28.81
N THR A 4 35.26 1.90 27.82
CA THR A 4 34.41 1.89 26.65
C THR A 4 32.91 1.96 27.02
N LYS A 5 32.13 2.79 26.33
CA LYS A 5 30.67 2.66 26.26
C LYS A 5 30.27 2.51 24.79
N ALA A 6 30.05 1.26 24.38
CA ALA A 6 29.50 0.94 23.07
C ALA A 6 28.03 1.38 23.03
N THR A 7 27.70 2.27 22.10
CA THR A 7 26.33 2.69 21.83
C THR A 7 25.61 1.56 21.10
N SER A 8 24.54 1.04 21.69
CA SER A 8 23.71 0.01 21.07
C SER A 8 23.02 0.57 19.82
N GLN A 9 23.47 0.12 18.65
CA GLN A 9 22.76 0.36 17.40
C GLN A 9 21.44 -0.43 17.42
N ILE A 10 20.34 0.31 17.33
CA ILE A 10 19.00 -0.21 17.05
C ILE A 10 19.07 -0.87 15.65
N PRO A 11 18.55 -2.09 15.45
CA PRO A 11 18.60 -2.71 14.13
C PRO A 11 17.74 -1.89 13.17
N SER A 12 18.39 -1.23 12.22
CA SER A 12 17.74 -0.65 11.06
C SER A 12 17.06 -1.80 10.33
N ARG A 13 15.73 -1.80 10.37
CA ARG A 13 14.90 -2.73 9.62
C ARG A 13 15.26 -2.54 8.15
N ALA A 14 16.05 -3.46 7.61
CA ALA A 14 16.41 -3.49 6.21
C ALA A 14 15.11 -3.45 5.39
N ILE A 15 14.86 -2.30 4.76
CA ILE A 15 13.82 -2.16 3.76
C ILE A 15 14.31 -3.04 2.62
N ASN A 16 13.69 -4.21 2.47
CA ASN A 16 13.98 -5.15 1.39
C ASN A 16 14.04 -4.39 0.07
N SER A 17 15.26 -4.28 -0.46
CA SER A 17 15.61 -3.78 -1.78
C SER A 17 15.22 -4.82 -2.84
N GLY A 18 13.92 -5.10 -2.94
CA GLY A 18 13.33 -5.92 -3.99
C GLY A 18 12.67 -5.04 -5.04
N GLY A 19 13.40 -4.68 -6.10
CA GLY A 19 12.88 -4.37 -7.45
C GLY A 19 11.64 -3.48 -7.60
N GLY A 20 11.49 -2.39 -6.83
CA GLY A 20 10.25 -1.59 -6.77
C GLY A 20 10.42 -0.08 -6.98
N GLY A 21 11.31 0.36 -7.89
CA GLY A 21 11.45 1.77 -8.21
C GLY A 21 10.20 2.34 -8.90
N GLY A 22 9.85 3.59 -8.60
CA GLY A 22 8.72 4.27 -9.23
C GLY A 22 9.07 4.79 -10.64
N VAL A 23 8.06 5.25 -11.37
CA VAL A 23 8.22 5.93 -12.65
C VAL A 23 7.65 7.34 -12.53
N CYS A 24 8.43 8.34 -12.93
CA CYS A 24 8.01 9.71 -13.10
C CYS A 24 7.92 9.99 -14.61
N MET A 25 6.73 10.32 -15.08
CA MET A 25 6.48 10.79 -16.44
C MET A 25 6.40 12.30 -16.39
N MET A 26 7.20 13.00 -17.20
CA MET A 26 7.21 14.45 -17.32
C MET A 26 6.75 14.87 -18.72
N SER A 27 5.94 15.93 -18.78
CA SER A 27 5.48 16.49 -20.04
C SER A 27 6.63 17.03 -20.87
N ASN A 28 6.64 16.70 -22.17
CA ASN A 28 7.59 17.29 -23.13
C ASN A 28 7.45 18.81 -23.17
N THR A 29 6.23 19.32 -23.29
CA THR A 29 5.98 20.77 -23.41
C THR A 29 6.44 21.52 -22.16
N TRP A 30 6.13 20.99 -20.97
CA TRP A 30 6.55 21.62 -19.72
C TRP A 30 8.06 21.61 -19.56
N ARG A 31 8.73 20.50 -19.93
CA ARG A 31 10.20 20.39 -19.88
C ARG A 31 10.88 21.41 -20.78
N ASP A 32 10.35 21.62 -21.98
CA ASP A 32 10.92 22.54 -22.97
C ASP A 32 10.82 24.01 -22.52
N GLU A 33 9.90 24.33 -21.60
CA GLU A 33 9.76 25.66 -20.98
C GLU A 33 10.74 25.89 -19.82
N GLN A 34 11.40 24.85 -19.30
CA GLN A 34 12.27 24.97 -18.13
C GLN A 34 13.75 25.15 -18.51
N HIS A 35 14.50 25.78 -17.61
CA HIS A 35 15.95 25.88 -17.75
C HIS A 35 16.62 24.49 -17.64
N PRO A 36 17.61 24.15 -18.48
CA PRO A 36 18.25 22.82 -18.48
C PRO A 36 18.85 22.39 -17.14
N SER A 37 19.37 23.33 -16.33
CA SER A 37 19.90 23.02 -15.00
C SER A 37 18.83 22.46 -14.06
N PHE A 38 17.59 22.94 -14.15
CA PHE A 38 16.50 22.46 -13.32
C PHE A 38 16.04 21.06 -13.75
N ILE A 39 16.03 20.80 -15.06
CA ILE A 39 15.79 19.45 -15.59
C ILE A 39 16.87 18.46 -15.10
N ASN A 40 18.14 18.90 -15.07
CA ASN A 40 19.23 18.08 -14.53
C ASN A 40 19.07 17.82 -13.02
N PHE A 41 18.67 18.84 -12.25
CA PHE A 41 18.32 18.68 -10.84
C PHE A 41 17.21 17.63 -10.66
N ILE A 42 16.10 17.75 -11.41
CA ILE A 42 14.97 16.81 -11.36
C ILE A 42 15.44 15.38 -11.64
N SER A 43 16.20 15.18 -12.72
CA SER A 43 16.70 13.85 -13.10
C SER A 43 17.57 13.23 -12.01
N THR A 44 18.50 14.01 -11.45
CA THR A 44 19.37 13.58 -10.35
C THR A 44 18.56 13.26 -9.09
N PHE A 45 17.63 14.13 -8.73
CA PHE A 45 16.78 13.99 -7.55
C PHE A 45 15.88 12.75 -7.64
N LEU A 46 15.26 12.50 -8.80
CA LEU A 46 14.45 11.31 -9.03
C LEU A 46 15.26 10.03 -8.91
N THR A 47 16.46 10.01 -9.50
CA THR A 47 17.36 8.85 -9.42
C THR A 47 17.73 8.54 -7.96
N ALA A 48 18.06 9.57 -7.17
CA ALA A 48 18.35 9.44 -5.75
C ALA A 48 17.14 8.96 -4.93
N ASN A 49 15.91 9.18 -5.41
CA ASN A 49 14.67 8.74 -4.78
C ASN A 49 14.05 7.51 -5.47
N ALA A 50 14.85 6.72 -6.19
CA ALA A 50 14.44 5.48 -6.85
C ALA A 50 13.26 5.65 -7.85
N PHE A 51 13.18 6.79 -8.52
CA PHE A 51 12.27 7.02 -9.64
C PHE A 51 13.03 7.07 -10.97
N ARG A 52 12.48 6.40 -11.99
CA ARG A 52 12.94 6.55 -13.38
C ARG A 52 12.18 7.69 -14.05
N LEU A 53 12.91 8.60 -14.69
CA LEU A 53 12.33 9.72 -15.44
C LEU A 53 12.08 9.32 -16.89
N ASN A 54 10.84 9.51 -17.35
CA ASN A 54 10.45 9.39 -18.75
C ASN A 54 9.82 10.70 -19.22
N PHE A 55 10.06 11.05 -20.48
CA PHE A 55 9.46 12.24 -21.08
C PHE A 55 8.41 11.81 -22.10
N VAL A 56 7.20 12.32 -21.95
CA VAL A 56 6.02 11.84 -22.69
C VAL A 56 5.06 13.00 -22.97
N PRO A 57 4.24 12.93 -24.04
CA PRO A 57 3.22 13.93 -24.32
C PRO A 57 2.00 13.70 -23.42
N ILE A 58 2.03 14.23 -22.19
CA ILE A 58 0.96 14.12 -21.20
C ILE A 58 0.31 15.49 -20.93
N ALA A 59 -0.97 15.48 -20.56
CA ALA A 59 -1.73 16.68 -20.24
C ALA A 59 -1.34 17.35 -18.90
N PRO A 60 -1.14 16.61 -17.77
CA PRO A 60 -0.49 17.17 -16.58
C PRO A 60 1.02 17.36 -16.79
N ASP A 61 1.68 18.13 -15.93
CA ASP A 61 3.12 18.36 -16.04
C ASP A 61 3.92 17.13 -15.62
N PHE A 62 3.42 16.42 -14.59
CA PHE A 62 4.02 15.18 -14.12
C PHE A 62 2.97 14.12 -13.78
N ILE A 63 3.31 12.85 -13.98
CA ILE A 63 2.60 11.70 -13.43
C ILE A 63 3.60 10.79 -12.72
N PHE A 64 3.37 10.55 -11.44
CA PHE A 64 4.14 9.60 -10.64
C PHE A 64 3.37 8.30 -10.48
N ASN A 65 4.01 7.20 -10.87
CA ASN A 65 3.55 5.84 -10.64
C ASN A 65 4.43 5.18 -9.60
N CYS A 66 3.87 4.87 -8.43
CA CYS A 66 4.57 4.23 -7.32
C CYS A 66 3.62 3.39 -6.47
N GLY A 67 4.00 2.15 -6.14
CA GLY A 67 3.19 1.28 -5.28
C GLY A 67 1.79 0.97 -5.82
N GLY A 68 1.65 0.91 -7.15
CA GLY A 68 0.36 0.74 -7.81
C GLY A 68 -0.56 1.98 -7.78
N SER A 69 -0.10 3.11 -7.24
CA SER A 69 -0.81 4.38 -7.27
C SER A 69 -0.29 5.26 -8.40
N SER A 70 -1.19 6.00 -9.05
CA SER A 70 -0.89 7.03 -10.04
C SER A 70 -1.32 8.38 -9.49
N VAL A 71 -0.40 9.35 -9.48
CA VAL A 71 -0.63 10.71 -8.97
C VAL A 71 -0.20 11.71 -10.04
N ALA A 72 -1.11 12.58 -10.44
CA ALA A 72 -0.87 13.62 -11.44
C ALA A 72 -0.59 14.96 -10.75
N PHE A 73 0.30 15.75 -11.34
CA PHE A 73 0.66 17.08 -10.85
C PHE A 73 0.60 18.11 -11.97
N ILE A 74 0.05 19.28 -11.64
CA ILE A 74 0.31 20.53 -12.35
C ILE A 74 1.35 21.29 -11.53
N PHE A 75 2.45 21.71 -12.13
CA PHE A 75 3.52 22.45 -11.47
C PHE A 75 3.65 23.86 -12.07
N VAL A 76 3.07 24.82 -11.36
CA VAL A 76 3.09 26.24 -11.69
C VAL A 76 4.36 26.87 -11.10
N THR A 77 5.35 27.09 -11.96
CA THR A 77 6.68 27.62 -11.58
C THR A 77 6.70 29.13 -11.37
N SER A 78 5.79 29.86 -12.02
CA SER A 78 5.51 31.28 -11.79
C SER A 78 4.01 31.54 -11.90
N LEU A 79 3.48 32.41 -11.04
CA LEU A 79 2.10 32.87 -11.10
C LEU A 79 2.05 34.33 -11.56
N ASP A 80 1.60 34.58 -12.79
CA ASP A 80 1.53 35.92 -13.36
C ASP A 80 0.10 36.31 -13.75
N PRO A 81 -0.30 37.60 -13.60
CA PRO A 81 -1.66 38.04 -13.89
C PRO A 81 -2.17 37.67 -15.29
N THR A 82 -1.26 37.59 -16.27
CA THR A 82 -1.55 37.28 -17.67
C THR A 82 -1.93 35.82 -17.91
N CYS A 83 -1.47 34.88 -17.07
CA CYS A 83 -1.65 33.44 -17.28
C CYS A 83 -2.64 32.78 -16.29
N ILE A 84 -3.13 33.52 -15.28
CA ILE A 84 -4.04 32.98 -14.25
C ILE A 84 -5.25 32.25 -14.85
N SER A 85 -5.96 32.86 -15.80
CA SER A 85 -7.15 32.24 -16.40
C SER A 85 -6.82 30.90 -17.08
N GLN A 86 -5.66 30.80 -17.71
CA GLN A 86 -5.21 29.58 -18.36
C GLN A 86 -4.85 28.50 -17.33
N ILE A 87 -4.13 28.88 -16.27
CA ILE A 87 -3.77 27.97 -15.17
C ILE A 87 -5.01 27.39 -14.52
N PHE A 88 -5.95 28.23 -14.06
CA PHE A 88 -7.14 27.76 -13.37
C PHE A 88 -8.10 27.01 -14.29
N GLY A 89 -8.21 27.40 -15.56
CA GLY A 89 -8.97 26.65 -16.58
C GLY A 89 -8.39 25.24 -16.80
N ARG A 90 -7.06 25.12 -16.86
CA ARG A 90 -6.36 23.83 -16.94
C ARG A 90 -6.60 22.97 -15.69
N VAL A 91 -6.55 23.56 -14.50
CA VAL A 91 -6.84 22.87 -13.23
C VAL A 91 -8.27 22.32 -13.23
N GLN A 92 -9.26 23.13 -13.59
CA GLN A 92 -10.68 22.73 -13.67
C GLN A 92 -10.91 21.61 -14.68
N LYS A 93 -10.21 21.62 -15.82
CA LYS A 93 -10.27 20.53 -16.80
C LYS A 93 -9.66 19.24 -16.27
N LEU A 94 -8.46 19.32 -15.70
CA LEU A 94 -7.71 18.13 -15.28
C LEU A 94 -8.27 17.50 -13.99
N LYS A 95 -8.91 18.26 -13.09
CA LYS A 95 -9.53 17.69 -11.88
C LYS A 95 -10.64 16.69 -12.19
N LEU A 96 -11.27 16.79 -13.35
CA LEU A 96 -12.31 15.85 -13.81
C LEU A 96 -11.71 14.57 -14.40
N GLN A 97 -10.43 14.59 -14.81
CA GLN A 97 -9.76 13.48 -15.48
C GLN A 97 -8.93 12.61 -14.53
N PHE A 98 -8.42 13.21 -13.45
CA PHE A 98 -7.48 12.55 -12.54
C PHE A 98 -8.02 12.52 -11.12
N ALA A 99 -8.25 11.31 -10.59
CA ALA A 99 -8.71 11.11 -9.22
C ALA A 99 -7.69 11.60 -8.15
N ASN A 100 -6.40 11.53 -8.46
CA ASN A 100 -5.32 12.02 -7.60
C ASN A 100 -4.56 13.15 -8.32
N LEU A 101 -5.18 14.32 -8.41
CA LEU A 101 -4.54 15.53 -8.95
C LEU A 101 -4.09 16.46 -7.82
N TYR A 102 -2.86 16.96 -7.93
CA TYR A 102 -2.31 17.99 -7.07
C TYR A 102 -1.82 19.16 -7.92
N VAL A 103 -1.93 20.37 -7.39
CA VAL A 103 -1.40 21.59 -8.01
C VAL A 103 -0.31 22.13 -7.13
N VAL A 104 0.94 22.04 -7.57
CA VAL A 104 2.09 22.64 -6.89
C VAL A 104 2.30 24.03 -7.48
N ILE A 105 2.38 25.03 -6.62
CA ILE A 105 2.52 26.43 -7.04
C ILE A 105 3.59 27.14 -6.24
N THR A 106 4.52 27.76 -6.97
CA THR A 106 5.62 28.52 -6.39
C THR A 106 5.17 29.95 -6.11
N LEU A 107 5.18 30.34 -4.83
CA LEU A 107 4.76 31.62 -4.29
C LEU A 107 5.91 32.21 -3.44
N PRO A 108 6.94 32.78 -4.08
CA PRO A 108 8.14 33.24 -3.37
C PRO A 108 7.90 34.49 -2.54
N THR A 109 6.89 35.30 -2.89
CA THR A 109 6.60 36.57 -2.23
C THR A 109 5.16 36.66 -1.75
N LYS A 110 4.89 37.62 -0.87
CA LYS A 110 3.55 37.89 -0.36
C LYS A 110 2.61 38.35 -1.48
N GLU A 111 3.08 39.16 -2.42
CA GLU A 111 2.27 39.64 -3.54
C GLU A 111 1.77 38.49 -4.43
N LYS A 112 2.64 37.50 -4.67
CA LYS A 112 2.25 36.28 -5.40
C LYS A 112 1.24 35.46 -4.61
N ASN A 113 1.39 35.37 -3.28
CA ASN A 113 0.42 34.71 -2.41
C ASN A 113 -0.95 35.41 -2.44
N ASP A 114 -0.98 36.74 -2.29
CA ASP A 114 -2.21 37.53 -2.36
C ASP A 114 -2.91 37.37 -3.72
N LEU A 115 -2.13 37.34 -4.82
CA LEU A 115 -2.63 37.07 -6.16
C LEU A 115 -3.24 35.67 -6.27
N PHE A 116 -2.58 34.65 -5.72
CA PHE A 116 -3.10 33.29 -5.66
C PHE A 116 -4.43 33.23 -4.91
N VAL A 117 -4.49 33.80 -3.69
CA VAL A 117 -5.69 33.78 -2.85
C VAL A 117 -6.88 34.43 -3.57
N ARG A 118 -6.68 35.63 -4.16
CA ARG A 118 -7.73 36.31 -4.92
C ARG A 118 -8.19 35.47 -6.12
N SER A 119 -7.26 34.84 -6.82
CA SER A 119 -7.57 33.99 -7.97
C SER A 119 -8.32 32.73 -7.56
N TYR A 120 -7.90 32.10 -6.47
CA TYR A 120 -8.53 30.90 -5.93
C TYR A 120 -10.03 31.10 -5.70
N PHE A 121 -10.42 32.23 -5.10
CA PHE A 121 -11.83 32.58 -4.90
C PHE A 121 -12.52 33.01 -6.20
N LYS A 122 -11.84 33.80 -7.06
CA LYS A 122 -12.40 34.25 -8.34
C LYS A 122 -12.80 33.09 -9.26
N PHE A 123 -12.03 32.00 -9.26
CA PHE A 123 -12.29 30.81 -10.07
C PHE A 123 -13.06 29.71 -9.32
N GLU A 124 -13.67 30.07 -8.19
CA GLU A 124 -14.54 29.19 -7.40
C GLU A 124 -13.91 27.82 -7.09
N MET A 125 -12.65 27.83 -6.66
CA MET A 125 -11.95 26.60 -6.34
C MET A 125 -12.48 25.95 -5.06
N GLU A 126 -12.85 24.68 -5.18
CA GLU A 126 -13.27 23.86 -4.04
C GLU A 126 -12.08 23.48 -3.15
N LEU A 127 -12.23 23.68 -1.84
CA LEU A 127 -11.19 23.30 -0.88
C LEU A 127 -10.87 21.81 -0.98
N GLY A 128 -9.61 21.51 -1.30
CA GLY A 128 -9.10 20.15 -1.40
C GLY A 128 -9.41 19.42 -2.72
N LYS A 129 -10.04 20.08 -3.71
CA LYS A 129 -10.38 19.46 -5.00
C LYS A 129 -10.03 20.35 -6.22
N PRO A 130 -8.80 20.25 -6.77
CA PRO A 130 -7.67 19.45 -6.29
C PRO A 130 -6.95 20.13 -5.11
N THR A 131 -6.09 19.39 -4.41
CA THR A 131 -5.24 19.96 -3.37
C THR A 131 -4.17 20.87 -3.98
N PHE A 132 -4.09 22.11 -3.50
CA PHE A 132 -2.99 23.03 -3.82
C PHE A 132 -1.86 22.89 -2.79
N VAL A 133 -0.62 22.82 -3.28
CA VAL A 133 0.61 22.72 -2.50
C VAL A 133 1.42 23.98 -2.76
N LEU A 134 1.36 24.91 -1.82
CA LEU A 134 2.05 26.19 -1.91
C LEU A 134 3.51 26.01 -1.47
N VAL A 135 4.47 26.44 -2.29
CA VAL A 135 5.91 26.31 -2.02
C VAL A 135 6.66 27.62 -2.28
N LYS A 136 7.83 27.79 -1.68
CA LYS A 136 8.62 29.03 -1.83
C LYS A 136 9.51 29.02 -3.07
N ASP A 137 9.97 27.83 -3.47
CA ASP A 137 10.91 27.64 -4.56
C ASP A 137 10.63 26.32 -5.29
N LEU A 138 11.32 26.14 -6.43
CA LEU A 138 11.09 25.02 -7.34
C LEU A 138 11.56 23.68 -6.77
N GLU A 139 12.69 23.67 -6.05
CA GLU A 139 13.26 22.44 -5.47
C GLU A 139 12.33 21.89 -4.38
N MET A 140 11.85 22.78 -3.50
CA MET A 140 10.83 22.44 -2.50
C MET A 140 9.56 21.92 -3.16
N GLY A 141 9.10 22.55 -4.25
CA GLY A 141 7.96 22.08 -5.04
C GLY A 141 8.12 20.64 -5.47
N PHE A 142 9.26 20.34 -6.09
CA PHE A 142 9.55 19.01 -6.58
C PHE A 142 9.72 17.96 -5.46
N GLU A 143 10.41 18.32 -4.37
CA GLU A 143 10.53 17.46 -3.19
C GLU A 143 9.16 17.07 -2.63
N LYS A 144 8.23 18.04 -2.54
CA LYS A 144 6.86 17.77 -2.07
C LYS A 144 6.12 16.82 -3.00
N MET A 145 6.29 16.95 -4.32
CA MET A 145 5.68 16.03 -5.29
C MET A 145 6.13 14.59 -5.05
N VAL A 146 7.44 14.38 -4.92
CA VAL A 146 8.03 13.05 -4.67
C VAL A 146 7.51 12.46 -3.35
N LYS A 147 7.46 13.28 -2.27
CA LYS A 147 6.91 12.85 -0.97
C LYS A 147 5.44 12.44 -1.07
N ILE A 148 4.60 13.25 -1.74
CA ILE A 148 3.18 12.93 -1.95
C ILE A 148 3.03 11.62 -2.72
N ALA A 149 3.80 11.43 -3.80
CA ALA A 149 3.76 10.23 -4.61
C ALA A 149 4.14 8.97 -3.81
N HIS A 150 5.21 9.04 -3.01
CA HIS A 150 5.61 7.94 -2.13
C HIS A 150 4.54 7.63 -1.08
N SER A 151 4.05 8.64 -0.35
CA SER A 151 3.03 8.43 0.68
C SER A 151 1.78 7.76 0.11
N ARG A 152 1.30 8.20 -1.06
CA ARG A 152 0.16 7.57 -1.73
C ARG A 152 0.45 6.13 -2.15
N GLY A 153 1.65 5.84 -2.63
CA GLY A 153 2.07 4.49 -2.98
C GLY A 153 2.15 3.55 -1.78
N VAL A 154 2.67 4.03 -0.65
CA VAL A 154 2.74 3.27 0.62
C VAL A 154 1.34 2.97 1.15
N CYS A 155 0.47 3.98 1.27
CA CYS A 155 -0.90 3.79 1.77
C CYS A 155 -1.68 2.78 0.93
N LYS A 156 -1.56 2.83 -0.41
CA LYS A 156 -2.25 1.86 -1.29
C LYS A 156 -1.73 0.43 -1.10
N ARG A 157 -0.43 0.26 -0.88
CA ARG A 157 0.17 -1.06 -0.61
C ARG A 157 -0.25 -1.61 0.74
N GLU A 158 -0.33 -0.75 1.75
CA GLU A 158 -0.83 -1.11 3.08
C GLU A 158 -2.29 -1.53 3.04
N ASP A 159 -3.15 -0.77 2.34
CA ASP A 159 -4.56 -1.10 2.13
C ASP A 159 -4.73 -2.45 1.42
N ALA A 160 -3.98 -2.68 0.34
CA ALA A 160 -3.97 -3.97 -0.35
C ALA A 160 -3.53 -5.12 0.57
N THR A 161 -2.52 -4.89 1.41
CA THR A 161 -2.03 -5.89 2.37
C THR A 161 -3.06 -6.18 3.47
N ALA A 162 -3.74 -5.14 3.97
CA ALA A 162 -4.80 -5.28 4.96
C ALA A 162 -5.99 -6.06 4.37
N LYS A 163 -6.41 -5.73 3.14
CA LYS A 163 -7.46 -6.44 2.42
C LYS A 163 -7.13 -7.92 2.22
N LEU A 164 -5.92 -8.24 1.74
CA LEU A 164 -5.47 -9.63 1.59
C LEU A 164 -5.44 -10.39 2.92
N LYS A 165 -5.02 -9.74 4.02
CA LYS A 165 -5.06 -10.35 5.36
C LYS A 165 -6.50 -10.63 5.81
N ALA A 166 -7.42 -9.70 5.56
CA ALA A 166 -8.83 -9.87 5.89
C ALA A 166 -9.48 -11.00 5.06
N GLU A 167 -9.25 -11.02 3.75
CA GLU A 167 -9.73 -12.09 2.85
C GLU A 167 -9.17 -13.46 3.26
N ARG A 168 -7.87 -13.57 3.57
CA ARG A 168 -7.27 -14.80 4.08
C ARG A 168 -7.92 -15.26 5.39
N LYS A 169 -8.18 -14.34 6.32
CA LYS A 169 -8.86 -14.65 7.58
C LYS A 169 -10.27 -15.17 7.31
N GLN A 170 -11.01 -14.52 6.42
CA GLN A 170 -12.36 -14.94 6.04
C GLN A 170 -12.38 -16.31 5.37
N ILE A 171 -11.43 -16.60 4.46
CA ILE A 171 -11.31 -17.92 3.80
C ILE A 171 -11.00 -19.01 4.82
N VAL A 172 -10.02 -18.80 5.72
CA VAL A 172 -9.65 -19.80 6.73
C VAL A 172 -10.77 -20.05 7.74
N GLN A 173 -11.61 -19.04 8.00
CA GLN A 173 -12.77 -19.16 8.88
C GLN A 173 -14.03 -19.70 8.19
N ALA A 174 -14.00 -19.91 6.87
CA ALA A 174 -15.15 -20.47 6.16
C ALA A 174 -15.36 -21.93 6.59
N VAL A 175 -16.62 -22.28 6.91
CA VAL A 175 -17.01 -23.60 7.44
C VAL A 175 -16.59 -24.75 6.51
N ASN A 176 -16.59 -24.50 5.19
CA ASN A 176 -16.13 -25.45 4.19
C ASN A 176 -14.62 -25.79 4.29
N VAL A 177 -13.78 -24.86 4.77
CA VAL A 177 -12.34 -25.10 4.97
C VAL A 177 -12.11 -25.95 6.21
N PHE A 178 -12.79 -25.64 7.31
CA PHE A 178 -12.76 -26.48 8.50
C PHE A 178 -13.13 -27.93 8.16
N GLN A 179 -14.27 -28.11 7.49
CA GLN A 179 -14.79 -29.44 7.15
C GLN A 179 -13.83 -30.20 6.23
N ARG A 180 -13.24 -29.53 5.21
CA ARG A 180 -12.22 -30.14 4.34
C ARG A 180 -10.95 -30.54 5.07
N VAL A 181 -10.48 -29.73 6.04
CA VAL A 181 -9.27 -30.05 6.80
C VAL A 181 -9.50 -31.23 7.72
N VAL A 182 -10.62 -31.23 8.46
CA VAL A 182 -10.89 -32.29 9.44
C VAL A 182 -11.23 -33.62 8.76
N THR A 183 -11.94 -33.61 7.63
CA THR A 183 -12.20 -34.83 6.83
C THR A 183 -10.99 -35.35 6.06
N SER A 184 -9.88 -34.60 6.01
CA SER A 184 -8.59 -35.12 5.50
C SER A 184 -7.89 -36.04 6.50
N ILE A 185 -8.39 -36.12 7.74
CA ILE A 185 -7.94 -37.09 8.74
C ILE A 185 -8.53 -38.47 8.36
N PRO A 186 -7.72 -39.55 8.30
CA PRO A 186 -8.21 -40.86 7.91
C PRO A 186 -9.34 -41.34 8.80
N GLY A 187 -10.39 -41.90 8.20
CA GLY A 187 -11.53 -42.43 8.95
C GLY A 187 -12.43 -41.38 9.60
N ILE A 188 -12.22 -40.09 9.31
CA ILE A 188 -13.07 -38.98 9.78
C ILE A 188 -13.94 -38.49 8.63
N ASP A 189 -15.26 -38.58 8.81
CA ASP A 189 -16.25 -38.15 7.83
C ASP A 189 -16.84 -36.77 8.17
N ASN A 190 -17.78 -36.31 7.34
CA ASN A 190 -18.42 -35.00 7.51
C ASN A 190 -19.22 -34.87 8.81
N HIS A 191 -19.79 -35.97 9.30
CA HIS A 191 -20.55 -35.99 10.56
C HIS A 191 -19.59 -35.82 11.73
N ASP A 192 -18.52 -36.62 11.76
CA ASP A 192 -17.48 -36.51 12.79
C ASP A 192 -16.84 -35.12 12.83
N ALA A 193 -16.55 -34.55 11.64
CA ALA A 193 -16.00 -33.21 11.53
C ALA A 193 -16.94 -32.16 12.14
N ASN A 194 -18.25 -32.26 11.89
CA ASN A 194 -19.23 -31.36 12.48
C ASN A 194 -19.34 -31.51 13.99
N ALA A 195 -19.32 -32.75 14.51
CA ALA A 195 -19.32 -33.02 15.94
C ALA A 195 -18.10 -32.40 16.64
N LEU A 196 -16.91 -32.57 16.07
CA LEU A 196 -15.67 -31.94 16.56
C LEU A 196 -15.74 -30.40 16.52
N ASN A 197 -16.31 -29.81 15.46
CA ASN A 197 -16.47 -28.36 15.36
C ASN A 197 -17.43 -27.81 16.42
N GLN A 198 -18.53 -28.52 16.70
CA GLN A 198 -19.54 -28.06 17.66
C GLN A 198 -19.07 -28.21 19.10
N ALA A 199 -18.38 -29.32 19.41
CA ALA A 199 -17.97 -29.65 20.76
C ALA A 199 -16.63 -29.04 21.18
N ILE A 200 -15.64 -29.07 20.28
CA ILE A 200 -14.26 -28.63 20.57
C ILE A 200 -13.98 -27.27 19.92
N GLY A 201 -14.64 -26.98 18.79
CA GLY A 201 -14.47 -25.71 18.08
C GLY A 201 -13.38 -25.79 17.02
N SER A 202 -12.27 -25.09 17.26
CA SER A 202 -11.25 -24.86 16.23
C SER A 202 -10.35 -26.07 15.96
N ILE A 203 -9.75 -26.13 14.76
CA ILE A 203 -8.69 -27.11 14.42
C ILE A 203 -7.54 -27.06 15.43
N GLU A 204 -7.17 -25.86 15.90
CA GLU A 204 -6.13 -25.72 16.91
C GLU A 204 -6.52 -26.41 18.23
N ALA A 205 -7.75 -26.23 18.69
CA ALA A 205 -8.26 -26.90 19.88
C ALA A 205 -8.31 -28.42 19.69
N ILE A 206 -8.79 -28.90 18.54
CA ILE A 206 -8.81 -30.32 18.18
C ILE A 206 -7.39 -30.91 18.19
N SER A 207 -6.41 -30.20 17.65
CA SER A 207 -5.01 -30.68 17.64
C SER A 207 -4.39 -30.84 19.02
N LYS A 208 -4.93 -30.11 20.00
CA LYS A 208 -4.51 -30.12 21.41
C LYS A 208 -5.43 -30.95 22.30
N ALA A 209 -6.57 -31.44 21.82
CA ALA A 209 -7.47 -32.27 22.60
C ALA A 209 -6.83 -33.65 22.85
N SER A 210 -6.97 -34.17 24.08
CA SER A 210 -6.64 -35.57 24.35
C SER A 210 -7.75 -36.50 23.83
N LYS A 211 -7.46 -37.81 23.75
CA LYS A 211 -8.47 -38.80 23.37
C LYS A 211 -9.68 -38.75 24.32
N GLU A 212 -9.42 -38.65 25.61
CA GLU A 212 -10.43 -38.60 26.67
C GLU A 212 -11.29 -37.35 26.52
N GLN A 213 -10.67 -36.19 26.25
CA GLN A 213 -11.39 -34.95 26.00
C GLN A 213 -12.26 -35.02 24.73
N ILE A 214 -11.80 -35.70 23.68
CA ILE A 214 -12.62 -35.91 22.48
C ILE A 214 -13.83 -36.80 22.81
N LEU A 215 -13.63 -37.91 23.54
CA LEU A 215 -14.70 -38.84 23.89
C LEU A 215 -15.72 -38.28 24.88
N GLU A 216 -15.31 -37.39 25.79
CA GLU A 216 -16.23 -36.73 26.73
C GLU A 216 -17.13 -35.70 26.06
N ASN A 217 -16.63 -35.04 24.99
CA ASN A 217 -17.33 -33.91 24.39
C ASN A 217 -17.98 -34.24 23.04
N THR A 218 -17.68 -35.39 22.44
CA THR A 218 -18.20 -35.80 21.13
C THR A 218 -18.75 -37.22 21.15
N ASP A 219 -19.53 -37.59 20.12
CA ASP A 219 -20.05 -38.94 19.90
C ASP A 219 -19.12 -39.81 19.02
N LEU A 220 -17.87 -39.38 18.82
CA LEU A 220 -16.89 -40.16 18.07
C LEU A 220 -16.57 -41.48 18.80
N SER A 221 -16.35 -42.56 18.02
CA SER A 221 -15.86 -43.82 18.57
C SER A 221 -14.45 -43.69 19.17
N ALA A 222 -14.10 -44.60 20.09
CA ALA A 222 -12.77 -44.66 20.71
C ALA A 222 -11.62 -44.75 19.68
N ASP A 223 -11.85 -45.47 18.57
CA ASP A 223 -10.89 -45.60 17.47
C ASP A 223 -10.73 -44.29 16.70
N LYS A 224 -11.84 -43.61 16.36
CA LYS A 224 -11.79 -42.30 15.70
C LYS A 224 -11.12 -41.23 16.58
N ALA A 225 -11.43 -41.20 17.88
CA ALA A 225 -10.80 -40.28 18.84
C ALA A 225 -9.28 -40.53 18.96
N GLU A 226 -8.87 -41.80 18.96
CA GLU A 226 -7.44 -42.17 18.93
C GLU A 226 -6.77 -41.69 17.64
N VAL A 227 -7.40 -41.91 16.49
CA VAL A 227 -6.87 -41.50 15.18
C VAL A 227 -6.69 -39.98 15.11
N VAL A 228 -7.65 -39.19 15.59
CA VAL A 228 -7.53 -37.72 15.64
C VAL A 228 -6.35 -37.30 16.53
N SER A 229 -6.27 -37.86 17.75
CA SER A 229 -5.18 -37.56 18.70
C SER A 229 -3.80 -37.90 18.12
N ARG A 230 -3.64 -39.09 17.54
CA ARG A 230 -2.37 -39.54 16.93
C ARG A 230 -2.03 -38.75 15.67
N PHE A 231 -3.02 -38.38 14.86
CA PHE A 231 -2.77 -37.60 13.65
C PHE A 231 -2.08 -36.26 13.93
N PHE A 232 -2.39 -35.58 15.04
CA PHE A 232 -1.74 -34.32 15.37
C PHE A 232 -0.43 -34.47 16.17
N ARG A 233 -0.21 -35.61 16.82
CA ARG A 233 0.85 -35.79 17.84
C ARG A 233 1.90 -36.84 17.52
N ASP A 234 1.64 -37.74 16.58
CA ASP A 234 2.53 -38.86 16.22
C ASP A 234 3.06 -38.67 14.78
N PRO A 235 4.31 -38.18 14.63
CA PRO A 235 4.95 -38.01 13.32
C PRO A 235 4.99 -39.25 12.45
N LYS A 236 5.10 -40.43 13.07
CA LYS A 236 5.12 -41.69 12.32
C LYS A 236 3.73 -42.02 11.76
N PHE A 237 2.69 -41.56 12.44
CA PHE A 237 1.31 -41.81 12.05
C PHE A 237 0.81 -40.84 10.97
N TYR A 238 1.12 -39.54 11.05
CA TYR A 238 0.64 -38.59 10.03
C TYR A 238 1.49 -38.55 8.75
N LEU A 239 2.76 -38.99 8.80
CA LEU A 239 3.64 -39.11 7.64
C LEU A 239 3.53 -40.47 6.93
N SER A 240 2.80 -41.44 7.50
CA SER A 240 2.66 -42.75 6.87
C SER A 240 1.74 -42.67 5.64
N PRO A 241 1.97 -43.53 4.62
CA PRO A 241 1.07 -43.65 3.49
C PRO A 241 -0.30 -44.08 3.99
N LYS A 242 -1.30 -43.23 3.79
CA LYS A 242 -2.69 -43.52 4.10
C LYS A 242 -3.28 -44.20 2.88
N ILE A 243 -3.02 -45.50 2.77
CA ILE A 243 -3.60 -46.34 1.72
C ILE A 243 -5.06 -46.57 2.13
N ASN A 244 -5.98 -46.06 1.31
CA ASN A 244 -7.42 -46.35 1.42
C ASN A 244 -7.71 -47.76 0.92
#